data_AF-E9J477-F1
#
_entry.id   AF-E9J477-F1
#
_cell.length_a   1.000
_cell.length_b   1.000
_cell.length_c   1.000
_cell.angle_alpha   90.00
_cell.angle_beta   90.00
_cell.angle_gamma   90.00
#
_symmetry.space_group_name_H-M   'P 1'
#
loop_
_entity.id
_entity.type
_entity.pdbx_description
1 polymer ?
#
loop_
_entity_poly.entity_id
_entity_poly.type
_entity_poly.pdbx_seq_one_letter_code
_entity_poly.pdbx_strand_id
1 'polypeptide(L)'
;KYCRFTYSQEALQDAINSVRIDVISINKASQLYKIPKVPIERKIGPSPVLYPKEEERIKTWIIHKAKLGFPMHTSDVQDAVQSVLEKSKQENPFVNNRPGRK
;
A
#
# COMPACT_ATOMS: atom_id res chain seq x y z
N LYS A 1 22.61 11.93 9.12
CA LYS A 1 21.26 11.42 8.78
C LYS A 1 21.43 10.16 7.93
N TYR A 2 20.99 9.01 8.40
CA TYR A 2 21.05 7.77 7.62
C TYR A 2 19.90 7.74 6.63
N CYS A 3 20.19 7.76 5.32
CA CYS A 3 19.19 7.63 4.27
C CYS A 3 19.45 6.32 3.52
N ARG A 4 18.55 5.34 3.69
CA ARG A 4 18.70 4.00 3.07
C ARG A 4 18.65 4.03 1.55
N PHE A 5 17.99 5.05 0.98
CA PHE A 5 17.81 5.22 -0.46
C PHE A 5 18.39 6.57 -0.91
N THR A 6 19.17 6.56 -1.98
CA THR A 6 19.81 7.75 -2.56
C THR A 6 19.02 8.36 -3.70
N TYR A 7 17.95 7.71 -4.16
CA TYR A 7 17.10 8.13 -5.27
C TYR A 7 15.81 8.79 -4.77
N SER A 8 15.29 9.77 -5.53
CA SER A 8 13.99 10.38 -5.25
C SER A 8 12.84 9.45 -5.64
N GLN A 9 11.69 9.66 -5.02
CA GLN A 9 10.48 8.89 -5.34
C GLN A 9 10.01 9.14 -6.78
N GLU A 10 10.15 10.38 -7.25
CA GLU A 10 9.82 10.79 -8.63
C GLU A 10 10.69 10.04 -9.65
N ALA A 11 12.02 10.04 -9.45
CA ALA A 11 12.95 9.35 -10.34
C ALA A 11 12.69 7.83 -10.41
N LEU A 12 12.26 7.22 -9.29
CA LEU A 12 11.87 5.81 -9.28
C LEU A 12 10.60 5.57 -10.08
N GLN A 13 9.59 6.43 -9.95
CA GLN A 13 8.33 6.29 -10.67
C GLN A 13 8.53 6.46 -12.18
N ASP A 14 9.35 7.40 -12.61
CA ASP A 14 9.69 7.61 -14.03
C ASP A 14 10.48 6.42 -14.60
N ALA A 15 11.43 5.87 -13.83
CA ALA A 15 12.16 4.67 -14.22
C ALA A 15 11.22 3.45 -14.38
N ILE A 16 10.23 3.29 -13.50
CA ILE A 16 9.24 2.22 -13.59
C ILE A 16 8.33 2.42 -14.82
N ASN A 17 7.86 3.65 -15.04
CA ASN A 17 6.97 3.95 -16.16
C ASN A 17 7.65 3.74 -17.51
N SER A 18 8.90 4.18 -17.65
CA SER A 18 9.69 4.01 -18.88
C SER A 18 10.00 2.54 -19.21
N VAL A 19 10.21 1.70 -18.20
CA VAL A 19 10.35 0.24 -18.36
C VAL A 19 9.01 -0.42 -18.68
N ARG A 20 7.90 0.01 -18.04
CA ARG A 20 6.54 -0.52 -18.33
C ARG A 20 6.05 -0.23 -19.74
N ILE A 21 6.46 0.92 -20.32
CA ILE A 21 6.13 1.32 -21.69
C ILE A 21 7.12 0.68 -22.71
N ASP A 22 8.04 -0.17 -22.24
CA ASP A 22 9.09 -0.83 -23.03
C ASP A 22 10.02 0.13 -23.81
N VAL A 23 10.14 1.39 -23.39
CA VAL A 23 11.00 2.40 -24.03
C VAL A 23 12.48 2.10 -23.79
N ILE A 24 12.80 1.62 -22.59
CA ILE A 24 14.17 1.31 -22.17
C ILE A 24 14.21 0.00 -21.39
N SER A 25 15.32 -0.74 -21.52
CA SER A 25 15.55 -1.94 -20.72
C SER A 25 15.79 -1.60 -19.25
N ILE A 26 15.51 -2.54 -18.35
CA ILE A 26 15.76 -2.39 -16.90
C ILE A 26 17.20 -1.98 -16.60
N ASN A 27 18.16 -2.56 -17.33
CA ASN A 27 19.58 -2.23 -17.21
C ASN A 27 19.86 -0.78 -17.59
N LYS A 28 19.23 -0.31 -18.67
CA LYS A 28 19.37 1.06 -19.14
C LYS A 28 18.74 2.04 -18.17
N ALA A 29 17.54 1.73 -17.66
CA ALA A 29 16.86 2.53 -16.63
C ALA A 29 17.71 2.65 -15.34
N SER A 30 18.29 1.55 -14.88
CA SER A 30 19.17 1.54 -13.70
C SER A 30 20.36 2.49 -13.83
N GLN A 31 21.02 2.50 -14.99
CA GLN A 31 22.13 3.40 -15.27
C GLN A 31 21.70 4.87 -15.40
N LEU A 32 20.58 5.11 -16.09
CA LEU A 32 20.09 6.45 -16.41
C LEU A 32 19.59 7.18 -15.16
N TYR A 33 18.80 6.50 -14.34
CA TYR A 33 18.23 7.05 -13.11
C TYR A 33 19.10 6.83 -11.87
N LYS A 34 20.26 6.15 -12.00
CA LYS A 34 21.17 5.79 -10.90
C LYS A 34 20.46 5.02 -9.77
N ILE A 35 19.50 4.18 -10.14
CA ILE A 35 18.72 3.35 -9.21
C ILE A 35 19.23 1.91 -9.37
N PRO A 36 19.47 1.15 -8.30
CA PRO A 36 19.73 -0.28 -8.40
C PRO A 36 18.62 -0.98 -9.22
N LYS A 37 18.85 -2.16 -9.81
CA LYS A 37 17.81 -2.84 -10.60
C LYS A 37 16.64 -3.35 -9.73
N VAL A 38 16.95 -3.75 -8.50
CA VAL A 38 15.98 -4.38 -7.59
C VAL A 38 14.70 -3.58 -7.34
N PRO A 39 14.68 -2.23 -7.17
CA PRO A 39 13.43 -1.48 -7.02
C PRO A 39 12.60 -1.40 -8.31
N ILE A 40 13.24 -1.51 -9.48
CA ILE A 40 12.60 -1.43 -10.79
C ILE A 40 11.88 -2.75 -11.11
N GLU A 41 12.50 -3.89 -10.77
CA GLU A 41 11.95 -5.24 -11.03
C GLU A 41 10.99 -5.76 -9.95
N ARG A 42 10.91 -5.09 -8.80
CA ARG A 42 10.10 -5.56 -7.68
C ARG A 42 8.63 -5.65 -8.07
N LYS A 43 8.07 -6.84 -7.94
CA LYS A 43 6.62 -7.03 -7.93
C LYS A 43 6.06 -6.28 -6.72
N ILE A 44 5.15 -5.35 -6.98
CA ILE A 44 4.38 -4.69 -5.93
C ILE A 44 3.51 -5.78 -5.28
N GLY A 45 3.30 -5.67 -3.96
CA GLY A 45 2.51 -6.63 -3.20
C GLY A 45 1.10 -6.85 -3.77
N PRO A 46 0.37 -7.86 -3.24
CA PRO A 46 -0.99 -8.14 -3.67
C PRO A 46 -1.87 -6.89 -3.58
N SER A 47 -2.86 -6.81 -4.47
CA SER A 47 -3.83 -5.73 -4.46
C SER A 47 -4.55 -5.69 -3.10
N PRO A 48 -4.85 -4.49 -2.57
CA PRO A 48 -5.58 -4.35 -1.33
C PRO A 48 -6.95 -5.04 -1.45
N VAL A 49 -7.40 -5.65 -0.35
CA VAL A 49 -8.70 -6.33 -0.27
C VAL A 49 -9.85 -5.31 -0.22
N LEU A 50 -9.62 -4.18 0.45
CA LEU A 50 -10.58 -3.08 0.55
C LEU A 50 -10.53 -2.18 -0.69
N TYR A 51 -11.69 -1.63 -1.06
CA TYR A 51 -11.72 -0.60 -2.09
C TYR A 51 -11.13 0.72 -1.55
N PRO A 52 -10.51 1.56 -2.41
CA PRO A 52 -9.94 2.84 -1.99
C PRO A 52 -10.92 3.74 -1.22
N LYS A 53 -12.21 3.70 -1.57
CA LYS A 53 -13.27 4.47 -0.91
C LYS A 53 -13.50 4.01 0.54
N GLU A 54 -13.43 2.70 0.78
CA GLU A 54 -13.65 2.11 2.10
C GLU A 54 -12.47 2.40 3.02
N GLU A 55 -11.26 2.29 2.47
CA GLU A 55 -10.02 2.59 3.18
C GLU A 55 -9.97 4.08 3.60
N GLU A 56 -10.30 5.01 2.71
CA GLU A 56 -10.37 6.45 3.06
C GLU A 56 -11.42 6.74 4.13
N ARG A 57 -12.56 6.04 4.12
CA ARG A 57 -13.58 6.17 5.16
C ARG A 57 -13.06 5.72 6.52
N ILE A 58 -12.39 4.56 6.59
CA ILE A 58 -11.83 4.03 7.83
C ILE A 58 -10.71 4.94 8.35
N LYS A 59 -9.82 5.39 7.47
CA LYS A 59 -8.76 6.35 7.78
C LYS A 59 -9.31 7.64 8.38
N THR A 60 -10.31 8.25 7.72
CA THR A 60 -10.95 9.48 8.21
C THR A 60 -11.60 9.27 9.57
N TRP A 61 -12.29 8.14 9.76
CA TRP A 61 -12.90 7.76 11.03
C TRP A 61 -11.87 7.62 12.17
N ILE A 62 -10.76 6.93 11.93
CA ILE A 62 -9.67 6.78 12.91
C ILE A 62 -9.08 8.15 13.30
N ILE A 63 -8.79 9.00 12.31
CA ILE A 63 -8.22 10.33 12.55
C ILE A 63 -9.19 11.20 13.37
N HIS A 64 -10.48 11.19 13.02
CA HIS A 64 -11.50 11.95 13.76
C HIS A 64 -11.65 11.46 15.20
N LYS A 65 -11.65 10.14 15.44
CA LYS A 65 -11.70 9.56 16.78
C LYS A 65 -10.49 9.96 17.63
N ALA A 66 -9.29 9.91 17.06
CA ALA A 66 -8.08 10.36 17.73
C ALA A 66 -8.12 11.86 18.08
N LYS A 67 -8.62 12.71 17.16
CA LYS A 67 -8.80 14.15 17.41
C LYS A 67 -9.78 14.46 18.56
N LEU A 68 -10.78 13.61 18.75
CA LEU A 68 -11.76 13.73 19.84
C LEU A 68 -11.23 13.22 21.19
N GLY A 69 -9.97 12.76 21.27
CA GLY A 69 -9.37 12.25 22.49
C GLY A 69 -9.63 10.77 22.76
N PHE A 70 -10.20 10.04 21.80
CA PHE A 70 -10.46 8.60 21.89
C PHE A 70 -9.64 7.86 20.83
N PRO A 71 -8.32 7.64 21.06
CA PRO A 71 -7.52 6.83 20.16
C PRO A 71 -8.07 5.40 20.15
N MET A 72 -8.24 4.83 18.96
CA MET A 72 -8.79 3.48 18.78
C MET A 72 -7.71 2.42 19.01
N HIS A 73 -8.10 1.28 19.57
CA HIS A 73 -7.23 0.12 19.63
C HIS A 73 -7.22 -0.63 18.29
N THR A 74 -6.18 -1.44 18.08
CA THR A 74 -6.06 -2.25 16.86
C THR A 74 -7.23 -3.22 16.68
N SER A 75 -7.79 -3.75 17.78
CA SER A 75 -8.98 -4.62 17.76
C SER A 75 -10.19 -3.92 17.15
N ASP A 76 -10.44 -2.68 17.54
CA ASP A 76 -11.62 -1.92 17.12
C ASP A 76 -11.55 -1.60 15.62
N VAL A 77 -10.34 -1.34 15.13
CA VAL A 77 -10.09 -1.13 13.70
C VAL A 77 -10.30 -2.44 12.93
N GLN A 78 -9.86 -3.59 13.48
CA GLN A 78 -10.11 -4.90 12.87
C GLN A 78 -11.60 -5.23 12.81
N ASP A 79 -12.36 -4.96 13.88
CA ASP A 79 -13.80 -5.16 13.94
C ASP A 79 -14.53 -4.27 12.92
N ALA A 80 -14.10 -3.01 12.79
CA ALA A 80 -14.63 -2.10 11.78
C ALA A 80 -14.39 -2.63 10.37
N VAL A 81 -13.17 -3.11 10.06
CA VAL A 81 -12.84 -3.71 8.75
C VAL A 81 -13.65 -4.99 8.51
N GLN A 82 -13.76 -5.86 9.51
CA GLN A 82 -14.57 -7.08 9.41
C GLN A 82 -16.03 -6.76 9.06
N SER A 83 -16.61 -5.74 9.71
CA SER A 83 -17.98 -5.30 9.41
C SER A 83 -18.17 -4.74 8.00
N VAL A 84 -17.11 -4.17 7.39
CA VAL A 84 -17.13 -3.69 6.01
C VAL A 84 -17.08 -4.87 5.05
N LEU A 85 -16.20 -5.84 5.30
CA LEU A 85 -16.05 -7.04 4.48
C LEU A 85 -17.31 -7.93 4.49
N GLU A 86 -17.96 -8.07 5.66
CA GLU A 86 -19.23 -8.79 5.77
C GLU A 86 -20.35 -8.15 4.92
N LYS A 87 -20.34 -6.82 4.79
CA LYS A 87 -21.31 -6.08 3.96
C LYS A 87 -20.97 -6.12 2.48
N SER A 88 -19.69 -6.08 2.12
CA SER A 88 -19.26 -6.12 0.72
C SER A 88 -19.34 -7.51 0.10
N LYS A 89 -19.43 -8.58 0.92
CA LYS A 89 -19.47 -10.00 0.50
C LYS A 89 -18.33 -10.39 -0.45
N GLN A 90 -17.18 -9.72 -0.35
CA GLN A 90 -16.02 -10.02 -1.18
C GLN A 90 -15.27 -11.24 -0.67
N GLU A 91 -14.82 -12.07 -1.60
CA GLU A 91 -13.87 -13.14 -1.29
C GLU A 91 -12.55 -12.52 -0.83
N ASN A 92 -12.09 -12.93 0.36
CA ASN A 92 -10.86 -12.44 0.95
C ASN A 92 -10.09 -13.59 1.61
N PRO A 93 -8.76 -13.46 1.76
CA PRO A 93 -7.92 -14.51 2.34
C PRO A 93 -7.97 -14.55 3.88
N PHE A 94 -8.85 -13.79 4.54
CA PHE A 94 -8.89 -13.67 6.00
C PHE A 94 -9.79 -14.73 6.62
N VAL A 95 -9.36 -15.29 7.76
CA VAL A 95 -10.19 -16.21 8.53
C VAL A 95 -11.36 -15.41 9.12
N ASN A 96 -12.59 -15.86 8.85
CA ASN A 96 -13.83 -15.19 9.31
C ASN A 96 -13.92 -13.70 8.92
N ASN A 97 -13.39 -13.30 7.75
CA ASN A 97 -13.34 -11.90 7.30
C ASN A 97 -12.64 -10.94 8.27
N ARG A 98 -11.89 -11.45 9.26
CA ARG A 98 -11.22 -10.64 10.26
C ARG A 98 -9.75 -10.46 9.88
N PRO A 99 -9.30 -9.23 9.58
CA PRO A 99 -7.88 -8.99 9.33
C PRO A 99 -7.10 -9.21 10.63
N GLY A 100 -6.08 -10.05 10.61
CA GLY A 100 -5.37 -10.42 11.83
C GLY A 100 -4.53 -11.68 11.66
N ARG A 101 -4.02 -12.23 12.77
CA ARG A 101 -3.18 -13.42 12.72
C ARG A 101 -3.97 -14.59 12.13
N LYS A 102 -3.35 -15.23 11.13
CA LYS A 102 -3.66 -16.57 10.66
C LYS A 102 -3.57 -17.57 11.79
#